data_AF-A0A355S3X8-F1
#
_entry.id   AF-A0A355S3X8-F1
#
_cell.length_a   1.000
_cell.length_b   1.000
_cell.length_c   1.000
_cell.angle_alpha   90.00
_cell.angle_beta   90.00
_cell.angle_gamma   90.00
#
_symmetry.space_group_name_H-M   'P 1'
#
loop_
_entity.id
_entity.type
_entity.pdbx_description
1 polymer ?
#
loop_
_entity_poly.entity_id
_entity_poly.type
_entity_poly.pdbx_seq_one_letter_code
_entity_poly.pdbx_strand_id
1 'polypeptide(L)' 'VIVNALRKLESAGVIESRSLGMKGTHIKILNDKLLEELKKSK' A
#
# COMPACT_ATOMS: atom_id res chain seq x y z
N VAL A 1 -6.02 12.82 -2.95
CA VAL A 1 -4.66 12.34 -3.31
C VAL A 1 -4.43 10.96 -2.70
N ILE A 2 -4.90 9.89 -3.34
CA ILE A 2 -4.76 8.50 -2.83
C ILE A 2 -3.67 7.77 -3.60
N VAL A 3 -3.71 7.88 -4.93
CA VAL A 3 -2.76 7.24 -5.86
C VAL A 3 -1.30 7.65 -5.58
N ASN A 4 -1.08 8.91 -5.20
CA ASN A 4 0.26 9.39 -4.86
C ASN A 4 0.81 8.76 -3.57
N ALA A 5 -0.04 8.55 -2.55
CA ALA A 5 0.38 7.89 -1.32
C ALA A 5 0.72 6.42 -1.58
N LEU A 6 -0.10 5.73 -2.37
CA LEU A 6 0.17 4.35 -2.80
C LEU A 6 1.49 4.25 -3.59
N ARG A 7 1.73 5.17 -4.53
CA ARG A 7 3.01 5.22 -5.26
C ARG A 7 4.21 5.48 -4.35
N LYS A 8 4.07 6.32 -3.31
CA LYS A 8 5.14 6.53 -2.31
C LYS A 8 5.42 5.27 -1.48
N LEU A 9 4.38 4.57 -1.05
CA LEU A 9 4.53 3.31 -0.29
C LEU A 9 5.13 2.20 -1.15
N GLU A 10 4.74 2.12 -2.42
CA GLU A 10 5.31 1.18 -3.38
C GLU A 10 6.78 1.50 -3.65
N SER A 11 7.11 2.78 -3.89
CA SER A 11 8.50 3.22 -4.07
C SER A 11 9.38 3.02 -2.84
N ALA A 12 8.79 2.99 -1.65
CA ALA A 12 9.49 2.69 -0.40
C ALA A 12 9.61 1.17 -0.11
N GLY A 13 9.09 0.31 -1.00
CA GLY A 13 9.11 -1.15 -0.82
C GLY A 13 8.16 -1.66 0.27
N VAL A 14 7.19 -0.85 0.68
CA VAL A 14 6.25 -1.20 1.76
C VAL A 14 5.07 -2.02 1.22
N ILE A 15 4.62 -1.72 0.00
CA ILE A 15 3.54 -2.42 -0.68
C ILE A 15 3.94 -2.76 -2.12
N GLU A 16 3.32 -3.77 -2.69
CA GLU A 16 3.39 -4.09 -4.11
C GLU A 16 2.00 -3.85 -4.71
N SER A 17 1.93 -3.10 -5.82
CA SER A 17 0.68 -2.83 -6.51
C SER A 17 0.63 -3.56 -7.85
N ARG A 18 -0.50 -4.23 -8.12
CA ARG A 18 -0.78 -4.86 -9.42
C ARG A 18 -2.10 -4.36 -9.94
N SER A 19 -2.07 -3.62 -11.05
CA SER A 19 -3.30 -3.17 -11.71
C SER A 19 -4.10 -4.35 -12.24
N LEU A 20 -5.39 -4.38 -11.95
CA LEU A 20 -6.38 -5.31 -12.50
C LEU A 20 -7.26 -4.61 -13.55
N GLY A 21 -6.82 -3.45 -14.07
CA GLY A 21 -7.58 -2.61 -14.99
C GLY A 21 -8.82 -2.02 -14.33
N MET A 22 -9.98 -2.21 -14.96
CA MET A 22 -11.26 -1.67 -14.47
C MET A 22 -11.73 -2.32 -13.16
N LYS A 23 -11.14 -3.46 -12.77
CA LYS A 23 -11.46 -4.15 -11.51
C LYS A 23 -10.76 -3.53 -10.30
N GLY A 24 -9.84 -2.59 -10.51
CA GLY A 24 -9.09 -1.91 -9.46
C GLY A 24 -7.62 -2.31 -9.42
N THR A 25 -7.00 -2.19 -8.24
CA THR A 25 -5.59 -2.51 -8.01
C THR A 25 -5.49 -3.48 -6.85
N HIS A 26 -4.83 -4.60 -7.07
CA HIS A 26 -4.48 -5.52 -6.00
C HIS A 26 -3.24 -4.99 -5.27
N ILE A 27 -3.33 -4.85 -3.95
CA ILE A 27 -2.24 -4.36 -3.11
C ILE A 27 -1.81 -5.49 -2.20
N LYS A 28 -0.54 -5.86 -2.26
CA LYS A 28 0.09 -6.79 -1.33
C LYS A 28 0.98 -6.00 -0.38
N ILE A 29 0.78 -6.17 0.92
CA ILE A 29 1.66 -5.57 1.92
C ILE A 29 2.92 -6.43 2.02
N LEU A 30 4.09 -5.82 1.86
CA LEU A 30 5.39 -6.50 1.99
C LEU A 30 5.97 -6.35 3.39
N ASN A 31 5.57 -5.30 4.12
CA ASN A 31 6.08 -5.01 5.46
C ASN A 31 4.98 -5.14 6.53
N ASP A 32 5.10 -6.16 7.36
CA ASP A 32 4.13 -6.46 8.42
C ASP A 32 4.08 -5.38 9.52
N LYS A 33 5.16 -4.62 9.70
CA LYS A 33 5.22 -3.51 10.70
C LYS A 33 4.27 -2.37 10.37
N LEU A 34 3.88 -2.22 9.09
CA LEU A 34 2.93 -1.19 8.68
C LEU A 34 1.59 -1.34 9.40
N LEU A 35 1.09 -2.58 9.53
CA LEU A 35 -0.19 -2.85 10.17
C LEU A 35 -0.15 -2.57 11.68
N GLU A 36 0.99 -2.82 12.33
CA GLU A 36 1.18 -2.48 13.74
C GLU A 36 1.18 -0.96 13.96
N GLU A 37 1.92 -0.21 13.15
CA GLU A 37 1.97 1.26 13.26
C GLU A 37 0.62 1.93 12.95
N LEU A 38 -0.11 1.40 11.96
CA LEU A 38 -1.48 1.86 11.67
C LEU A 38 -2.45 1.59 12.84
N LYS A 39 -2.29 0.48 13.56
CA LYS A 39 -3.10 0.17 14.75
C LYS A 39 -2.76 1.08 15.94
N LYS A 40 -1.51 1.52 16.08
CA LYS A 40 -1.08 2.47 17.11
C LYS A 40 -1.59 3.90 16.86
N SER A 41 -1.82 4.26 15.60
CA SER A 41 -2.32 5.58 15.19
C SER A 41 -3.84 5.75 15.37
N LYS A 42 -4.47 4.93 16.21
CA LYS A 42 -5.90 4.91 16.49
C LYS A 42 -6.16 5.32 17.93
#